data_AF-A0A3P8E7L7-F1
#
_entry.id   AF-A0A3P8E7L7-F1
#
_cell.length_a   1.000
_cell.length_b   1.000
_cell.length_c   1.000
_cell.angle_alpha   90.00
_cell.angle_beta   90.00
_cell.angle_gamma   90.00
#
_symmetry.space_group_name_H-M   'P 1'
#
loop_
_entity.id
_entity.type
_entity.pdbx_description
1 polymer ?
#
loop_
_entity_poly.entity_id
_entity_poly.type
_entity_poly.pdbx_seq_one_letter_code
_entity_poly.pdbx_strand_id
1 'polypeptide(L)'
;MCKCSADYKCYQCISSSDNQEDCAESDLQKLKPYIKSCPALTEGTFKGQKPKGCRKIIQTVESKKSTIRECAYSGDVVDGQKKTGNWGINMYYYQCENTGSEPCNGANSPALVVLSLLLSLTALIFQ
;
A
#
# COMPACT_ATOMS: atom_id res chain seq x y z
N MET A 1 -13.71 26.21 -15.77
CA MET A 1 -14.29 25.21 -14.85
C MET A 1 -13.15 24.47 -14.16
N CYS A 2 -12.86 24.79 -12.89
CA CYS A 2 -11.83 24.09 -12.12
C CYS A 2 -12.42 22.78 -11.59
N LYS A 3 -11.94 21.65 -12.12
CA LYS A 3 -12.30 20.32 -11.65
C LYS A 3 -11.60 20.09 -10.30
N CYS A 4 -12.32 20.25 -9.19
CA CYS A 4 -11.86 19.74 -7.90
C CYS A 4 -11.61 18.24 -8.10
N SER A 5 -10.34 17.83 -7.97
CA SER A 5 -9.96 16.42 -8.10
C SER A 5 -10.80 15.62 -7.13
N ALA A 6 -11.33 14.46 -7.52
CA ALA A 6 -11.82 13.51 -6.53
C ALA A 6 -10.69 13.30 -5.51
N ASP A 7 -10.99 13.51 -4.23
CA ASP A 7 -10.01 13.34 -3.16
C ASP A 7 -9.60 11.87 -3.12
N TYR A 8 -8.39 11.60 -3.61
CA TYR A 8 -7.82 10.26 -3.61
C TYR A 8 -7.60 9.83 -2.15
N LYS A 9 -7.99 8.62 -1.77
CA LYS A 9 -7.88 8.12 -0.39
C LYS A 9 -7.05 6.87 -0.33
N CYS A 10 -6.19 6.78 0.68
CA CYS A 10 -5.33 5.64 0.92
C CYS A 10 -5.36 5.26 2.40
N TYR A 11 -5.01 4.01 2.73
CA TYR A 11 -4.57 3.72 4.09
C TYR A 11 -3.24 4.45 4.33
N GLN A 12 -3.17 5.21 5.42
CA GLN A 12 -2.03 6.07 5.77
C GLN A 12 -1.61 5.83 7.22
N CYS A 13 -0.59 4.98 7.41
CA CYS A 13 -0.12 4.51 8.72
C CYS A 13 1.31 3.95 8.67
N ILE A 14 1.92 3.79 9.85
CA ILE A 14 3.25 3.19 10.04
C ILE A 14 3.15 2.17 11.18
N SER A 15 3.41 0.89 10.92
CA SER A 15 3.22 -0.17 11.91
C SER A 15 4.18 -0.14 13.11
N SER A 16 5.23 0.67 13.03
CA SER A 16 6.18 0.88 14.12
C SER A 16 5.93 2.16 14.92
N SER A 17 4.87 2.92 14.59
CA SER A 17 4.43 4.07 15.37
C SER A 17 3.43 3.65 16.45
N ASP A 18 3.41 4.39 17.55
CA ASP A 18 2.54 4.10 18.70
C ASP A 18 1.06 3.99 18.30
N ASN A 19 0.39 2.91 18.71
CA ASN A 19 -1.03 2.64 18.46
C ASN A 19 -1.37 2.47 16.96
N GLN A 20 -0.40 2.06 16.14
CA GLN A 20 -0.60 1.79 14.71
C GLN A 20 -0.16 0.38 14.30
N GLU A 21 -0.07 -0.55 15.25
CA GLU A 21 0.41 -1.92 15.05
C GLU A 21 -0.43 -2.65 13.99
N ASP A 22 -1.74 -2.41 13.99
CA ASP A 22 -2.70 -2.95 13.01
C ASP A 22 -2.39 -2.51 11.56
N CYS A 23 -1.52 -1.52 11.33
CA CYS A 23 -1.06 -1.15 10.00
C CYS A 23 -0.30 -2.29 9.27
N ALA A 24 0.31 -3.20 10.04
CA ALA A 24 0.96 -4.40 9.50
C ALA A 24 -0.05 -5.46 9.01
N GLU A 25 -1.28 -5.41 9.51
CA GLU A 25 -2.34 -6.35 9.16
C GLU A 25 -2.86 -6.11 7.74
N SER A 26 -3.53 -7.11 7.16
CA SER A 26 -4.23 -6.99 5.88
C SER A 26 -5.75 -7.13 6.02
N ASP A 27 -6.24 -7.18 7.25
CA ASP A 27 -7.67 -7.11 7.56
C ASP A 27 -8.18 -5.68 7.32
N LEU A 28 -9.11 -5.54 6.38
CA LEU A 28 -9.66 -4.24 5.99
C LEU A 28 -10.43 -3.56 7.14
N GLN A 29 -11.00 -4.31 8.08
CA GLN A 29 -11.68 -3.71 9.24
C GLN A 29 -10.69 -3.04 10.18
N LYS A 30 -9.55 -3.69 10.43
CA LYS A 30 -8.45 -3.13 11.22
C LYS A 30 -7.78 -1.94 10.55
N LEU A 31 -7.74 -1.94 9.21
CA LEU A 31 -7.13 -0.85 8.44
C LEU A 31 -8.05 0.36 8.26
N LYS A 32 -9.37 0.19 8.37
CA LYS A 32 -10.38 1.24 8.18
C LYS A 32 -10.10 2.57 8.91
N PRO A 33 -9.61 2.59 10.17
CA PRO A 33 -9.26 3.83 10.85
C PRO A 33 -8.14 4.63 10.18
N TYR A 34 -7.33 3.99 9.33
CA TYR A 34 -6.20 4.62 8.65
C TYR A 34 -6.55 5.23 7.29
N ILE A 35 -7.81 5.19 6.85
CA ILE A 35 -8.22 5.80 5.58
C ILE A 35 -8.14 7.33 5.72
N LYS A 36 -7.24 7.95 4.95
CA LYS A 36 -7.06 9.41 4.92
C LYS A 36 -7.00 9.92 3.48
N SER A 37 -7.45 11.15 3.26
CA SER A 37 -7.31 11.85 1.98
C SER A 37 -5.84 12.11 1.65
N CYS A 38 -5.51 12.05 0.37
CA CYS A 38 -4.17 12.31 -0.16
C CYS A 38 -4.07 13.75 -0.66
N PRO A 39 -3.40 14.66 0.08
CA PRO A 39 -3.23 16.04 -0.35
C PRO A 39 -2.24 16.13 -1.52
N ALA A 40 -2.27 17.23 -2.27
CA ALA A 40 -1.15 17.57 -3.15
C ALA A 40 0.10 17.87 -2.32
N LEU A 41 1.27 17.45 -2.79
CA LEU A 41 2.52 17.72 -2.08
C LEU A 41 2.89 19.19 -2.15
N THR A 42 3.35 19.75 -1.02
CA THR A 42 3.83 21.14 -0.93
C THR A 42 5.32 21.28 -1.21
N GLU A 43 6.06 20.16 -1.20
CA GLU A 43 7.51 20.11 -1.31
C GLU A 43 8.02 18.83 -2.01
N GLY A 44 9.33 18.75 -2.23
CA GLY A 44 10.01 17.62 -2.87
C GLY A 44 9.86 17.56 -4.39
N THR A 45 10.37 16.48 -5.00
CA THR A 45 10.40 16.25 -6.46
C THR A 45 9.03 16.25 -7.12
N PHE A 46 7.97 15.95 -6.35
CA PHE A 46 6.59 15.88 -6.82
C PHE A 46 5.72 17.05 -6.32
N LYS A 47 6.34 18.17 -5.90
CA LYS A 47 5.63 19.38 -5.45
C LYS A 47 4.55 19.81 -6.44
N GLY A 48 3.37 20.14 -5.92
CA GLY A 48 2.21 20.57 -6.70
C GLY A 48 1.50 19.44 -7.44
N GLN A 49 2.04 18.22 -7.45
CA GLN A 49 1.38 17.08 -8.09
C GLN A 49 0.28 16.52 -7.19
N LYS A 50 -0.82 16.14 -7.84
CA LYS A 50 -1.90 15.38 -7.22
C LYS A 50 -1.47 13.93 -7.02
N PRO A 51 -2.02 13.24 -6.01
CA PRO A 51 -1.82 11.80 -5.85
C PRO A 51 -2.26 11.06 -7.12
N LYS A 52 -1.50 10.03 -7.48
CA LYS A 52 -1.76 9.16 -8.62
C LYS A 52 -2.08 7.72 -8.20
N GLY A 53 -1.79 7.36 -6.95
CA GLY A 53 -1.97 6.01 -6.46
C GLY A 53 -1.88 5.93 -4.94
N CYS A 54 -1.97 4.70 -4.42
CA CYS A 54 -1.58 4.37 -3.07
C CYS A 54 -0.30 3.54 -3.10
N ARG A 55 0.44 3.55 -1.98
CA ARG A 55 1.67 2.81 -1.79
C ARG A 55 1.64 2.02 -0.49
N LYS A 56 2.22 0.81 -0.53
CA LYS A 56 2.62 0.01 0.63
C LYS A 56 4.13 -0.19 0.54
N ILE A 57 4.84 0.06 1.62
CA ILE A 57 6.27 -0.20 1.77
C ILE A 57 6.44 -1.21 2.87
N ILE A 58 7.13 -2.30 2.57
CA ILE A 58 7.62 -3.23 3.58
C ILE A 58 9.09 -2.91 3.78
N GLN A 59 9.39 -2.28 4.92
CA GLN A 59 10.74 -1.90 5.29
C GLN A 59 11.27 -2.88 6.33
N THR A 60 12.54 -3.22 6.21
CA THR A 60 13.30 -3.96 7.22
C THR A 60 14.58 -3.21 7.49
N VAL A 61 14.74 -2.75 8.72
CA VAL A 61 15.97 -2.11 9.21
C VAL A 61 16.59 -3.08 10.21
N GLU A 62 17.76 -3.60 9.86
CA GLU A 62 18.42 -4.73 10.49
C GLU A 62 17.50 -5.94 10.52
N SER A 63 16.86 -6.20 11.66
CA SER A 63 15.92 -7.30 11.89
C SER A 63 14.49 -6.82 12.16
N LYS A 64 14.26 -5.51 12.23
CA LYS A 64 12.96 -4.92 12.55
C LYS A 64 12.19 -4.62 11.28
N LYS A 65 11.05 -5.28 11.12
CA LYS A 65 10.13 -5.08 9.99
C LYS A 65 9.07 -4.04 10.34
N SER A 66 8.83 -3.10 9.44
CA SER A 66 7.70 -2.17 9.50
C SER A 66 6.94 -2.15 8.18
N THR A 67 5.63 -1.94 8.27
CA THR A 67 4.76 -1.68 7.13
C THR A 67 4.37 -0.21 7.15
N ILE A 68 4.63 0.48 6.05
CA ILE A 68 4.24 1.87 5.83
C ILE A 68 3.21 1.87 4.72
N ARG A 69 2.07 2.52 4.93
CA ARG A 69 1.04 2.71 3.92
C ARG A 69 0.89 4.21 3.71
N GLU A 70 0.91 4.68 2.47
CA GLU A 70 0.90 6.11 2.16
C GLU A 70 0.38 6.39 0.74
N CYS A 71 0.26 7.67 0.38
CA CYS A 71 -0.12 8.10 -0.97
C CYS A 71 1.07 7.99 -1.94
N ALA A 72 0.80 7.65 -3.20
CA ALA A 72 1.79 7.62 -4.27
C ALA A 72 1.56 8.79 -5.24
N TYR A 73 2.66 9.45 -5.62
CA TYR A 73 2.67 10.61 -6.52
C TYR A 73 3.45 10.36 -7.81
N SER A 74 4.31 9.34 -7.82
CA SER A 74 4.80 8.72 -9.05
C SER A 74 3.63 8.00 -9.72
N GLY A 75 3.49 8.12 -11.04
CA GLY A 75 2.50 7.35 -11.80
C GLY A 75 2.93 5.92 -12.09
N ASP A 76 4.02 5.46 -11.45
CA ASP A 76 4.64 4.18 -11.73
C ASP A 76 3.88 3.07 -11.01
N VAL A 77 3.48 2.05 -11.76
CA VAL A 77 3.07 0.76 -11.19
C VAL A 77 4.34 0.05 -10.73
N VAL A 78 4.44 -0.14 -9.42
CA VAL A 78 5.62 -0.75 -8.80
C VAL A 78 5.13 -1.94 -7.99
N ASP A 79 5.63 -3.13 -8.27
CA ASP A 79 5.30 -4.34 -7.51
C ASP A 79 6.60 -5.03 -7.08
N GLY A 80 6.82 -5.13 -5.77
CA GLY A 80 7.97 -5.83 -5.21
C GLY A 80 9.33 -5.20 -5.52
N GLN A 81 9.40 -3.94 -5.98
CA GLN A 81 10.68 -3.31 -6.29
C GLN A 81 11.50 -3.15 -5.00
N LYS A 82 12.61 -3.88 -4.93
CA LYS A 82 13.58 -3.78 -3.85
C LYS A 82 14.40 -2.50 -4.02
N LYS A 83 14.35 -1.63 -3.02
CA LYS A 83 15.33 -0.55 -2.85
C LYS A 83 16.18 -0.89 -1.63
N THR A 84 17.45 -1.15 -1.89
CA THR A 84 18.43 -1.43 -0.85
C THR A 84 19.12 -0.13 -0.50
N GLY A 85 19.09 0.26 0.77
CA GLY A 85 19.84 1.39 1.27
C GLY A 85 21.26 0.96 1.64
N ASN A 86 21.62 1.17 2.90
CA ASN A 86 22.83 0.61 3.50
C ASN A 86 22.65 -0.91 3.78
N TRP A 87 23.71 -1.65 4.13
CA TRP A 87 23.69 -3.12 4.28
C TRP A 87 22.53 -3.68 5.14
N GLY A 88 22.09 -2.92 6.15
CA GLY A 88 20.97 -3.30 7.02
C GLY A 88 19.58 -2.87 6.58
N ILE A 89 19.39 -2.16 5.44
CA ILE A 89 18.09 -1.59 5.07
C ILE A 89 17.59 -2.20 3.77
N ASN A 90 16.48 -2.94 3.87
CA ASN A 90 15.74 -3.48 2.73
C ASN A 90 14.33 -2.87 2.69
N MET A 91 13.93 -2.31 1.55
CA MET A 91 12.58 -1.80 1.35
C MET A 91 11.96 -2.39 0.09
N TYR A 92 10.73 -2.88 0.20
CA TYR A 92 9.93 -3.34 -0.93
C TYR A 92 8.78 -2.37 -1.17
N TYR A 93 8.71 -1.83 -2.38
CA TYR A 93 7.69 -0.86 -2.79
C TYR A 93 6.58 -1.56 -3.57
N TYR A 94 5.34 -1.25 -3.22
CA TYR A 94 4.14 -1.69 -3.92
C TYR A 94 3.26 -0.46 -4.17
N GLN A 95 2.91 -0.15 -5.42
CA GLN A 95 2.09 0.98 -5.82
C GLN A 95 0.93 0.51 -6.68
N CYS A 96 -0.25 1.06 -6.44
CA CYS A 96 -1.49 0.66 -7.11
C CYS A 96 -2.45 1.84 -7.26
N GLU A 97 -3.38 1.71 -8.20
CA GLU A 97 -4.50 2.63 -8.38
C GLU A 97 -5.79 2.04 -7.78
N ASN A 98 -6.63 2.88 -7.21
CA ASN A 98 -7.91 2.47 -6.64
C ASN A 98 -8.90 2.23 -7.78
N THR A 99 -9.37 0.99 -7.90
CA THR A 99 -10.40 0.60 -8.87
C THR A 99 -11.82 0.58 -8.27
N GLY A 100 -11.94 0.76 -6.95
CA GLY A 100 -13.20 0.75 -6.21
C GLY A 100 -13.18 1.74 -5.03
N SER A 101 -14.12 1.56 -4.10
CA SER A 101 -14.27 2.43 -2.92
C SER A 101 -13.21 2.23 -1.84
N GLU A 102 -12.64 1.02 -1.76
CA GLU A 102 -11.60 0.68 -0.79
C GLU A 102 -10.21 0.99 -1.35
N PRO A 103 -9.30 1.55 -0.53
CA PRO A 103 -7.92 1.75 -0.95
C PRO A 103 -7.21 0.46 -1.35
N CYS A 104 -6.57 0.47 -2.52
CA CYS A 104 -5.87 -0.70 -3.07
C CYS A 104 -4.65 -1.11 -2.23
N ASN A 105 -4.08 -0.18 -1.46
CA ASN A 105 -2.93 -0.45 -0.60
C ASN A 105 -3.33 -1.10 0.73
N GLY A 106 -4.39 -1.92 0.77
CA GLY A 106 -4.78 -2.75 1.92
C GLY A 106 -4.22 -4.17 1.87
N ALA A 107 -4.28 -4.80 0.69
CA ALA A 107 -3.96 -6.22 0.51
C ALA A 107 -2.46 -6.55 0.67
N ASN A 108 -2.18 -7.86 0.85
CA ASN A 108 -0.88 -8.43 0.55
C ASN A 108 -0.75 -8.63 -0.98
N SER A 109 0.50 -8.64 -1.47
CA SER A 109 0.84 -8.78 -2.89
C SER A 109 -0.10 -9.75 -3.64
N PRO A 110 -0.50 -9.42 -4.89
CA PRO A 110 -1.47 -10.19 -5.68
C PRO A 110 -1.14 -11.69 -5.80
N ALA A 111 0.12 -12.09 -5.59
CA ALA A 111 0.58 -13.48 -5.61
C ALA A 111 -0.16 -14.41 -4.62
N LEU A 112 -0.60 -13.93 -3.45
CA LEU A 112 -1.25 -14.79 -2.45
C LEU A 112 -2.72 -15.09 -2.75
N VAL A 113 -3.40 -14.22 -3.51
CA VAL A 113 -4.82 -14.40 -3.86
C VAL A 113 -4.99 -15.52 -4.90
N VAL A 114 -4.04 -15.63 -5.83
CA VAL A 114 -4.06 -16.65 -6.90
C VAL A 114 -3.94 -18.06 -6.34
N LEU A 115 -3.11 -18.28 -5.31
CA LEU A 115 -2.88 -19.60 -4.74
C LEU A 115 -4.13 -20.17 -4.04
N SER A 116 -4.89 -19.32 -3.34
CA SER A 116 -6.13 -19.71 -2.66
C SER A 116 -7.25 -20.07 -3.63
N LEU A 117 -7.34 -19.40 -4.78
CA LEU A 117 -8.31 -19.69 -5.83
C LEU A 117 -8.00 -21.00 -6.57
N LEU A 118 -6.73 -21.33 -6.75
CA LEU A 118 -6.34 -22.59 -7.39
C LEU A 118 -6.63 -23.80 -6.50
N LEU A 119 -6.41 -23.69 -5.20
CA LEU A 119 -6.71 -24.76 -4.24
C LEU A 119 -8.21 -25.05 -4.12
N SER A 120 -9.06 -24.02 -4.14
CA SER A 120 -10.51 -24.21 -4.12
C SER A 120 -11.04 -24.85 -5.41
N LEU A 121 -10.46 -24.52 -6.58
CA LEU A 121 -10.79 -25.22 -7.83
C LEU A 121 -10.42 -26.70 -7.78
N THR A 122 -9.27 -27.07 -7.20
CA THR A 122 -8.90 -28.49 -7.08
C THR A 122 -9.81 -29.24 -6.13
N ALA A 123 -10.26 -28.64 -5.02
CA ALA A 123 -11.18 -29.29 -4.09
C ALA A 123 -12.56 -29.61 -4.72
N LEU A 124 -13.03 -28.77 -5.65
CA LEU A 124 -14.27 -28.97 -6.41
C LEU A 124 -14.17 -30.06 -7.49
N ILE A 125 -12.96 -30.43 -7.93
CA ILE A 125 -12.74 -31.48 -8.94
C ILE A 125 -12.65 -32.87 -8.28
N PHE A 126 -12.37 -32.94 -6.98
CA PHE A 126 -12.24 -34.19 -6.21
C PHE A 126 -13.42 -34.45 -5.25
N GLN A 127 -14.55 -33.75 -5.41
CA GLN A 127 -15.86 -34.11 -4.83
C GLN A 127 -16.80 -34.57 -5.94
#